data_AF-A0A2I0LG08-F1
#
_entry.id   AF-A0A2I0LG08-F1
#
_cell.length_a   1.000
_cell.length_b   1.000
_cell.length_c   1.000
_cell.angle_alpha   90.00
_cell.angle_beta   90.00
_cell.angle_gamma   90.00
#
_symmetry.space_group_name_H-M   'P 1'
#
loop_
_entity.id
_entity.type
_entity.pdbx_description
1 polymer ?
#
loop_
_entity_poly.entity_id
_entity_poly.type
_entity_poly.pdbx_seq_one_letter_code
_entity_poly.pdbx_strand_id
1 'polypeptide(L)'
;FSREQFLGQDDIFASLSNIRRTLSGDWPAEKLVHVVEKLQCRGQGEDGIAIRVSGSFILGDRFLICGKGVQVEGMPNFDDLGIDLSTKRMGRFQEQFVVEPSGLIGQYFIAEQELYIAQ
;
A
#
# COMPACT_ATOMS: atom_id res chain seq x y z
N PHE A 1 -0.53 -15.32 -13.37
CA PHE A 1 0.27 -14.80 -12.24
C PHE A 1 1.75 -14.92 -12.61
N SER A 2 2.42 -13.81 -12.96
CA SER A 2 3.89 -13.80 -13.02
C SER A 2 4.39 -13.47 -11.61
N ARG A 3 5.20 -14.37 -11.03
CA ARG A 3 5.86 -14.11 -9.75
C ARG A 3 7.19 -13.46 -10.05
N GLU A 4 7.16 -12.19 -10.36
CA GLU A 4 8.36 -11.41 -10.66
C GLU A 4 9.04 -11.04 -9.33
N GLN A 5 10.36 -11.21 -9.29
CA GLN A 5 11.18 -10.92 -8.13
C GLN A 5 12.19 -9.83 -8.50
N PHE A 6 12.31 -8.83 -7.64
CA PHE A 6 13.21 -7.69 -7.82
C PHE A 6 14.07 -7.56 -6.57
N LEU A 7 15.38 -7.39 -6.75
CA LEU A 7 16.35 -7.34 -5.66
C LEU A 7 17.17 -6.06 -5.78
N GLY A 8 17.40 -5.40 -4.65
CA GLY A 8 18.14 -4.14 -4.63
C GLY A 8 17.26 -2.92 -4.90
N GLN A 9 17.70 -1.77 -4.39
CA GLN A 9 16.89 -0.56 -4.32
C GLN A 9 16.48 -0.04 -5.71
N ASP A 10 17.39 -0.08 -6.68
CA ASP A 10 17.15 0.46 -8.02
C ASP A 10 16.09 -0.34 -8.78
N ASP A 11 16.20 -1.67 -8.77
CA ASP A 11 15.23 -2.56 -9.42
C ASP A 11 13.85 -2.46 -8.75
N ILE A 12 13.82 -2.43 -7.41
CA ILE A 12 12.58 -2.25 -6.65
C ILE A 12 11.93 -0.91 -7.00
N PHE A 13 12.70 0.18 -7.02
CA PHE A 13 12.20 1.51 -7.36
C PHE A 13 11.67 1.58 -8.79
N ALA A 14 12.40 1.02 -9.75
CA ALA A 14 12.00 0.99 -11.15
C ALA A 14 10.70 0.19 -11.34
N SER A 15 10.60 -0.99 -10.74
CA SER A 15 9.43 -1.86 -10.83
C SER A 15 8.19 -1.25 -10.18
N LEU A 16 8.30 -0.72 -8.95
CA LEU A 16 7.18 -0.04 -8.29
C LEU A 16 6.76 1.23 -9.05
N SER A 17 7.72 1.96 -9.62
CA SER A 17 7.43 3.14 -10.46
C SER A 17 6.71 2.77 -11.75
N ASN A 18 7.07 1.64 -12.37
CA ASN A 18 6.38 1.11 -13.54
C ASN A 18 4.97 0.66 -13.20
N ILE A 19 4.76 -0.10 -12.11
CA ILE A 19 3.44 -0.51 -11.63
C ILE A 19 2.55 0.72 -11.42
N ARG A 20 3.06 1.74 -10.71
CA ARG A 20 2.34 2.99 -10.49
C ARG A 20 1.94 3.66 -11.80
N ARG A 21 2.85 3.74 -12.78
CA ARG A 21 2.56 4.32 -14.10
C ARG A 21 1.48 3.53 -14.83
N THR A 22 1.55 2.21 -14.82
CA THR A 22 0.57 1.33 -15.46
C THR A 22 -0.83 1.49 -14.84
N LEU A 23 -0.92 1.55 -13.50
CA LEU A 23 -2.20 1.72 -12.81
C LEU A 23 -2.76 3.14 -12.93
N SER A 24 -1.90 4.16 -12.98
CA SER A 24 -2.33 5.54 -13.17
C SER A 24 -2.75 5.85 -14.61
N GLY A 25 -2.25 5.11 -15.60
CA GLY A 25 -2.47 5.41 -17.02
C GLY A 25 -2.01 6.81 -17.42
N ASP A 26 -2.63 7.36 -18.46
CA ASP A 26 -2.31 8.68 -19.04
C ASP A 26 -3.03 9.84 -18.31
N TRP A 27 -3.26 9.75 -17.00
CA TRP A 27 -3.97 10.76 -16.22
C TRP A 27 -2.99 11.67 -15.46
N PRO A 28 -2.48 12.77 -16.07
CA PRO A 28 -1.39 13.56 -15.50
C PRO A 28 -1.77 14.39 -14.27
N ALA A 29 -3.06 14.62 -14.03
CA ALA A 29 -3.54 15.46 -12.93
C ALA A 29 -3.87 14.68 -11.64
N GLU A 30 -4.12 13.37 -11.73
CA GLU A 30 -4.56 12.54 -10.61
C GLU A 30 -3.46 11.56 -10.19
N LYS A 31 -3.29 11.35 -8.88
CA LYS A 31 -2.28 10.43 -8.34
C LYS A 31 -2.92 9.09 -8.05
N LEU A 32 -2.16 8.01 -8.20
CA LEU A 32 -2.55 6.71 -7.66
C LEU A 32 -2.54 6.80 -6.13
N VAL A 33 -3.69 6.55 -5.53
CA VAL A 33 -3.92 6.58 -4.10
C VAL A 33 -4.21 5.17 -3.61
N HIS A 34 -3.59 4.79 -2.49
CA HIS A 34 -3.97 3.57 -1.77
C HIS A 34 -5.09 3.90 -0.80
N VAL A 35 -6.17 3.13 -0.89
CA VAL A 35 -7.28 3.12 0.07
C VAL A 35 -7.12 1.88 0.93
N VAL A 36 -6.72 2.04 2.19
CA VAL A 36 -6.47 0.91 3.09
C VAL A 36 -7.78 0.43 3.73
N GLU A 37 -8.23 -0.76 3.39
CA GLU A 37 -9.49 -1.36 3.90
C GLU A 37 -9.25 -2.25 5.12
N LYS A 38 -8.12 -2.97 5.15
CA LYS A 38 -7.72 -3.82 6.27
C LYS A 38 -6.21 -3.72 6.47
N LEU A 39 -5.81 -3.63 7.74
CA LEU A 39 -4.43 -3.62 8.19
C LEU A 39 -4.30 -4.60 9.36
N GLN A 40 -3.29 -5.47 9.31
CA GLN A 40 -2.95 -6.40 10.37
C GLN A 40 -1.45 -6.33 10.62
N CYS A 41 -1.06 -6.27 11.88
CA CYS A 41 0.32 -6.29 12.29
C CYS A 41 0.52 -7.40 13.31
N ARG A 42 1.65 -8.11 13.23
CA ARG A 42 2.06 -9.08 14.26
C ARG A 42 3.58 -9.08 14.40
N GLY A 43 4.07 -9.49 15.57
CA GLY A 43 5.50 -9.79 15.73
C GLY A 43 5.94 -10.89 14.77
N GLN A 44 7.17 -10.77 14.26
CA GLN A 44 7.79 -11.72 13.34
C GLN A 44 9.26 -11.91 13.73
N GLY A 45 9.66 -13.14 14.05
CA GLY A 45 11.00 -13.40 14.58
C GLY A 45 11.17 -12.82 15.99
N GLU A 46 12.40 -12.43 16.33
CA GLU A 46 12.74 -11.90 17.65
C GLU A 46 12.31 -10.42 17.80
N ASP A 47 12.65 -9.59 16.81
CA ASP A 47 12.42 -8.13 16.85
C ASP A 47 11.76 -7.55 15.57
N GLY A 48 11.29 -8.42 14.67
CA GLY A 48 10.67 -8.01 13.41
C GLY A 48 9.15 -7.83 13.49
N ILE A 49 8.58 -7.23 12.46
CA ILE A 49 7.14 -6.97 12.33
C ILE A 49 6.66 -7.47 10.96
N ALA A 50 5.63 -8.30 10.96
CA ALA A 50 4.87 -8.60 9.74
C ALA A 50 3.70 -7.63 9.62
N ILE A 51 3.62 -6.90 8.51
CA ILE A 51 2.49 -6.03 8.19
C ILE A 51 1.75 -6.64 7.00
N ARG A 52 0.44 -6.80 7.11
CA ARG A 52 -0.44 -7.20 6.01
C ARG A 52 -1.49 -6.13 5.80
N VAL A 53 -1.59 -5.66 4.57
CA VAL A 53 -2.50 -4.61 4.18
C VAL A 53 -3.28 -5.06 2.94
N SER A 54 -4.57 -4.73 2.89
CA SER A 54 -5.37 -4.94 1.69
C SER A 54 -6.30 -3.77 1.48
N GLY A 55 -6.61 -3.48 0.23
CA GLY A 55 -7.42 -2.34 -0.11
C GLY A 55 -7.65 -2.16 -1.60
N SER A 56 -7.90 -0.91 -1.97
CA SER A 56 -8.18 -0.51 -3.34
C SER A 56 -7.23 0.60 -3.79
N PHE A 57 -6.82 0.56 -5.04
CA PHE A 57 -6.20 1.70 -5.71
C PHE A 57 -7.26 2.58 -6.33
N ILE A 58 -7.16 3.89 -6.14
CA ILE A 58 -8.00 4.88 -6.82
C ILE A 58 -7.16 5.98 -7.46
N LEU A 59 -7.73 6.71 -8.41
CA LEU A 59 -7.20 8.02 -8.81
C LEU A 59 -7.75 9.11 -7.88
N GLY A 60 -6.85 9.94 -7.34
CA GLY A 60 -7.19 11.00 -6.40
C GLY A 60 -5.98 11.83 -5.97
N ASP A 61 -6.16 12.70 -4.97
CA ASP A 61 -5.13 13.65 -4.50
C ASP A 61 -4.60 13.35 -3.08
N ARG A 62 -5.26 12.49 -2.31
CA ARG A 62 -4.96 12.23 -0.88
C ARG A 62 -5.00 10.74 -0.54
N PHE A 63 -4.09 10.30 0.34
CA PHE A 63 -4.10 8.95 0.93
C PHE A 63 -5.26 8.77 1.91
N LEU A 64 -5.94 7.61 1.87
CA LEU A 64 -7.15 7.35 2.66
C LEU A 64 -7.06 6.01 3.41
N ILE A 65 -7.42 6.00 4.69
CA ILE A 65 -7.57 4.78 5.51
C ILE A 65 -9.05 4.61 5.80
N CYS A 66 -9.64 3.49 5.39
CA CYS A 66 -11.09 3.29 5.33
C CYS A 66 -11.56 1.97 5.97
N GLY A 67 -10.79 1.43 6.90
CA GLY A 67 -11.19 0.24 7.65
C GLY A 67 -12.33 0.54 8.63
N LYS A 68 -13.18 -0.46 8.93
CA LYS A 68 -14.16 -0.43 10.04
C LYS A 68 -13.50 -0.45 11.45
N GLY A 69 -12.24 -0.03 11.53
CA GLY A 69 -11.45 0.02 12.76
C GLY A 69 -11.58 1.38 13.45
N VAL A 70 -10.71 1.63 14.42
CA VAL A 70 -10.64 2.94 15.10
C VAL A 70 -10.35 4.03 14.08
N GLN A 71 -11.24 5.01 13.95
CA GLN A 71 -11.00 6.22 13.18
C GLN A 71 -9.81 6.94 13.81
N VAL A 72 -8.74 7.12 13.04
CA VAL A 72 -7.58 7.88 13.50
C VAL A 72 -8.01 9.35 13.60
N GLU A 73 -7.79 9.95 14.77
CA GLU A 73 -8.17 11.33 15.03
C GLU A 73 -7.56 12.28 13.97
N GLY A 74 -8.41 13.13 13.37
CA GLY A 74 -8.02 14.03 12.28
C GLY A 74 -8.07 13.42 10.86
N MET A 75 -8.39 12.14 10.70
CA MET A 75 -8.62 11.55 9.38
C MET A 75 -10.12 11.54 9.00
N PRO A 76 -10.48 11.97 7.79
CA PRO A 76 -11.87 12.01 7.35
C PRO A 76 -12.47 10.60 7.35
N ASN A 77 -13.74 10.49 7.79
CA ASN A 77 -14.47 9.23 7.65
C ASN A 77 -14.70 8.97 6.16
N PHE A 78 -14.55 7.71 5.75
CA PHE A 78 -14.77 7.33 4.35
C PHE A 78 -16.20 7.64 3.88
N ASP A 79 -17.19 7.41 4.75
CA ASP A 79 -18.59 7.70 4.46
C ASP A 79 -18.83 9.21 4.24
N ASP A 80 -18.00 10.07 4.83
CA ASP A 80 -18.10 11.54 4.71
C ASP A 80 -17.44 12.08 3.43
N LEU A 81 -16.61 11.28 2.75
CA LEU A 81 -15.86 11.74 1.58
C LEU A 81 -16.68 11.70 0.29
N GLY A 82 -17.84 11.03 0.27
CA GLY A 82 -18.70 10.91 -0.92
C GLY A 82 -17.96 10.33 -2.15
N ILE A 83 -16.84 9.65 -1.93
CA ILE A 83 -16.02 9.10 -3.01
C ILE A 83 -16.70 7.85 -3.52
N ASP A 84 -17.16 7.92 -4.77
CA ASP A 84 -17.58 6.74 -5.49
C ASP A 84 -16.36 5.88 -5.86
N LEU A 85 -15.95 5.04 -4.91
CA LEU A 85 -14.89 4.05 -5.11
C LEU A 85 -15.17 3.13 -6.30
N SER A 86 -16.43 2.95 -6.70
CA SER A 86 -16.75 2.04 -7.80
C SER A 86 -16.34 2.61 -9.16
N THR A 87 -16.36 3.94 -9.33
CA THR A 87 -16.02 4.59 -10.61
C THR A 87 -14.56 5.02 -10.72
N LYS A 88 -13.87 5.23 -9.59
CA LYS A 88 -12.45 5.65 -9.57
C LYS A 88 -11.44 4.53 -9.27
N ARG A 89 -11.91 3.31 -9.03
CA ARG A 89 -11.03 2.18 -8.68
C ARG A 89 -10.26 1.68 -9.89
N MET A 90 -8.94 1.61 -9.73
CA MET A 90 -8.00 1.10 -10.74
C MET A 90 -7.61 -0.36 -10.48
N GLY A 91 -7.88 -0.86 -9.27
CA GLY A 91 -7.66 -2.25 -8.88
C GLY A 91 -7.76 -2.43 -7.37
N ARG A 92 -7.65 -3.68 -6.93
CA ARG A 92 -7.51 -4.08 -5.54
C ARG A 92 -6.09 -4.57 -5.29
N PHE A 93 -5.61 -4.36 -4.08
CA PHE A 93 -4.30 -4.87 -3.66
C PHE A 93 -4.38 -5.70 -2.39
N GLN A 94 -3.45 -6.63 -2.29
CA GLN A 94 -3.04 -7.30 -1.07
C GLN A 94 -1.54 -7.20 -1.01
N GLU A 95 -1.01 -6.70 0.09
CA GLU A 95 0.41 -6.44 0.23
C GLU A 95 0.89 -6.86 1.62
N GLN A 96 2.08 -7.46 1.66
CA GLN A 96 2.72 -7.91 2.87
C GLN A 96 4.13 -7.34 2.95
N PHE A 97 4.51 -6.89 4.14
CA PHE A 97 5.85 -6.43 4.46
C PHE A 97 6.41 -7.24 5.61
N VAL A 98 7.67 -7.66 5.47
CA VAL A 98 8.51 -8.10 6.57
C VAL A 98 9.45 -6.96 6.91
N VAL A 99 9.33 -6.46 8.14
CA VAL A 99 10.11 -5.33 8.64
C VAL A 99 11.07 -5.85 9.70
N GLU A 100 12.34 -5.51 9.55
CA GLU A 100 13.40 -5.92 10.47
C GLU A 100 14.06 -4.69 11.10
N PRO A 101 14.54 -4.80 12.36
CA PRO A 101 15.29 -3.74 12.99
C PRO A 101 16.68 -3.62 12.35
N SER A 102 17.17 -2.39 12.26
CA SER A 102 18.58 -2.14 11.96
C SER A 102 19.44 -2.24 13.24
N GLY A 103 20.76 -2.07 13.09
CA GLY A 103 21.66 -1.89 14.24
C GLY A 103 21.50 -0.56 14.97
N LEU A 104 20.65 0.36 14.47
CA LEU A 104 20.39 1.67 15.07
C LEU A 104 19.02 1.68 15.76
N ILE A 105 18.97 2.25 16.96
CA ILE A 105 17.75 2.33 17.77
C ILE A 105 16.66 3.10 17.01
N GLY A 106 15.46 2.51 16.94
CA GLY A 106 14.28 3.11 16.31
C GLY A 106 14.32 3.14 14.78
N GLN A 107 15.33 2.56 14.14
CA GLN A 107 15.39 2.42 12.69
C GLN A 107 15.06 0.99 12.27
N TYR A 108 14.15 0.89 11.30
CA TYR A 108 13.70 -0.35 10.69
C TYR A 108 13.88 -0.28 9.18
N PHE A 109 13.98 -1.43 8.52
CA PHE A 109 13.96 -1.53 7.07
C PHE A 109 13.01 -2.64 6.62
N ILE A 110 12.51 -2.52 5.38
CA ILE A 110 11.68 -3.55 4.76
C ILE A 110 12.63 -4.61 4.20
N ALA A 111 12.64 -5.78 4.81
CA ALA A 111 13.44 -6.93 4.37
C ALA A 111 12.78 -7.65 3.18
N GLU A 112 11.45 -7.71 3.17
CA GLU A 112 10.67 -8.36 2.11
C GLU A 112 9.35 -7.62 1.87
N GLN A 113 8.94 -7.52 0.61
CA GLN A 113 7.65 -6.99 0.18
C GLN A 113 7.02 -7.93 -0.83
N GLU A 114 5.81 -8.40 -0.56
CA GLU A 114 4.99 -9.15 -1.52
C GLU A 114 3.76 -8.30 -1.89
N LEU A 115 3.61 -7.95 -3.17
CA LEU A 115 2.48 -7.18 -3.68
C LEU A 115 1.66 -8.00 -4.67
N TYR A 116 0.37 -8.13 -4.40
CA TYR A 116 -0.62 -8.73 -5.28
C TYR A 116 -1.64 -7.70 -5.72
N ILE A 117 -1.88 -7.60 -7.02
CA ILE A 117 -2.83 -6.65 -7.62
C ILE A 117 -3.85 -7.44 -8.45
N ALA A 118 -5.13 -7.19 -8.19
CA ALA A 118 -6.25 -7.74 -8.96
C ALA A 118 -7.07 -6.58 -9.53
N GLN A 119 -7.32 -6.59 -10.84
CA GLN A 119 -8.14 -5.59 -11.53
C GLN A 119 -9.57 -6.07 -11.67
#